data_AF-A0A9P3HBU5-F1
#
_entry.id   AF-A0A9P3HBU5-F1
#
_cell.length_a   1.000
_cell.length_b   1.000
_cell.length_c   1.000
_cell.angle_alpha   90.00
_cell.angle_beta   90.00
_cell.angle_gamma   90.00
#
_symmetry.space_group_name_H-M   'P 1'
#
loop_
_entity.id
_entity.type
_entity.pdbx_description
1 polymer ?
#
loop_
_entity_poly.entity_id
_entity_poly.type
_entity_poly.pdbx_seq_one_letter_code
_entity_poly.pdbx_strand_id
1 'polypeptide(L)'
;MSAISISPGVNASHNKFVPGLHHLALHMDSREQVNLAYRKLRDFYVANEGQEMGRILDEPAEYRYMPGYYAVYFTDPDGMKLELVHTPASLFP
;
A
#
# COMPACT_ATOMS: atom_id res chain seq x y z
N MET A 1 -7.68 1.20 19.75
CA MET A 1 -7.74 1.18 18.26
C MET A 1 -6.78 2.25 17.78
N SER A 2 -5.77 1.89 17.01
CA SER A 2 -4.92 2.86 16.33
C SER A 2 -5.39 2.92 14.89
N ALA A 3 -5.74 4.12 14.41
CA ALA A 3 -6.14 4.35 13.03
C ALA A 3 -5.23 5.40 12.42
N ILE A 4 -4.86 5.19 11.16
CA ILE A 4 -4.21 6.21 10.33
C ILE A 4 -5.29 6.71 9.37
N SER A 5 -5.51 8.02 9.34
CA SER A 5 -6.39 8.68 8.38
C SER A 5 -5.55 9.42 7.35
N ILE A 6 -5.91 9.27 6.09
CA ILE A 6 -5.36 10.03 4.97
C ILE A 6 -6.53 10.77 4.33
N SER A 7 -6.34 12.04 4.01
CA SER A 7 -7.38 12.90 3.43
C SER A 7 -6.81 13.63 2.22
N PRO A 8 -7.60 13.79 1.14
CA PRO A 8 -7.11 14.44 -0.08
C PRO A 8 -6.62 15.88 0.17
N GLY A 9 -5.53 16.23 -0.50
CA GLY A 9 -5.06 17.60 -0.65
C GLY A 9 -5.85 18.40 -1.68
N VAL A 10 -5.62 19.72 -1.74
CA VAL A 10 -6.41 20.64 -2.60
C VAL A 10 -5.66 21.22 -3.80
N ASN A 11 -4.40 20.84 -4.06
CA ASN A 11 -3.55 21.56 -5.02
C ASN A 11 -2.71 20.72 -5.99
N ALA A 12 -2.28 19.51 -5.64
CA ALA A 12 -1.44 18.71 -6.52
C ALA A 12 -1.40 17.24 -6.09
N SER A 13 -1.21 16.35 -7.07
CA SER A 13 -0.85 14.96 -6.79
C SER A 13 0.53 14.85 -6.14
N HIS A 14 0.68 13.88 -5.26
CA HIS A 14 1.94 13.54 -4.62
C HIS A 14 2.98 13.10 -5.65
N ASN A 15 4.18 13.68 -5.57
CA ASN A 15 5.31 13.30 -6.41
C ASN A 15 6.38 12.59 -5.58
N LYS A 16 6.44 11.26 -5.70
CA LYS A 16 7.42 10.43 -4.97
C LYS A 16 8.89 10.65 -5.36
N PHE A 17 9.17 11.43 -6.41
CA PHE A 17 10.53 11.66 -6.93
C PHE A 17 11.14 13.02 -6.53
N VAL A 18 10.46 13.79 -5.67
CA VAL A 18 11.01 15.03 -5.06
C VAL A 18 11.28 14.81 -3.56
N PRO A 19 12.03 15.70 -2.88
CA PRO A 19 12.24 15.57 -1.44
C PRO A 19 10.92 15.45 -0.66
N GLY A 20 10.78 14.39 0.13
CA GLY A 20 9.55 14.02 0.83
C GLY A 20 9.42 12.51 1.01
N LEU A 21 8.22 12.03 1.30
CA LEU A 21 7.94 10.60 1.41
C LEU A 21 7.88 9.95 0.02
N HIS A 22 8.69 8.92 -0.24
CA HIS A 22 8.57 8.14 -1.48
C HIS A 22 7.38 7.17 -1.43
N HIS A 23 7.19 6.50 -0.29
CA HIS A 23 6.08 5.60 0.01
C HIS A 23 5.98 5.39 1.52
N LEU A 24 4.84 4.87 1.99
CA LEU A 24 4.61 4.45 3.37
C LEU A 24 4.29 2.95 3.38
N ALA A 25 5.09 2.18 4.11
CA ALA A 25 4.92 0.73 4.25
C ALA A 25 4.39 0.38 5.64
N LEU A 26 3.35 -0.45 5.68
CA LEU A 26 2.76 -1.01 6.90
C LEU A 26 3.00 -2.52 6.93
N HIS A 27 3.58 -2.99 8.02
CA HIS A 27 3.85 -4.41 8.21
C HIS A 27 2.56 -5.21 8.46
N MET A 28 2.52 -6.43 7.92
CA MET A 28 1.48 -7.43 8.12
C MET A 28 2.11 -8.71 8.68
N ASP A 29 1.41 -9.36 9.60
CA ASP A 29 1.93 -10.53 10.31
C ASP A 29 2.14 -11.74 9.39
N SER A 30 1.43 -11.80 8.25
CA SER A 30 1.53 -12.91 7.31
C SER A 30 1.17 -12.56 5.87
N ARG A 31 1.52 -13.44 4.92
CA ARG A 31 1.11 -13.33 3.51
C ARG A 31 -0.41 -13.38 3.35
N GLU A 32 -1.10 -14.16 4.20
CA GLU A 32 -2.55 -14.27 4.20
C GLU A 32 -3.22 -12.96 4.61
N GLN A 33 -2.62 -12.20 5.53
CA GLN A 33 -3.10 -10.86 5.87
C GLN A 33 -2.92 -9.88 4.71
N VAL A 34 -1.79 -9.93 3.99
CA VAL A 34 -1.59 -9.14 2.76
C VAL A 34 -2.66 -9.48 1.72
N ASN A 35 -2.93 -10.76 1.49
CA ASN A 35 -3.97 -11.23 0.56
C ASN A 35 -5.39 -10.80 0.99
N LEU A 36 -5.69 -10.87 2.28
CA LEU A 36 -6.97 -10.38 2.82
C LEU A 36 -7.11 -8.87 2.61
N ALA A 37 -6.05 -8.09 2.85
CA ALA A 37 -6.07 -6.66 2.65
C ALA A 37 -6.24 -6.29 1.17
N TYR A 38 -5.55 -6.98 0.26
CA TYR A 38 -5.75 -6.81 -1.18
C TYR A 38 -7.19 -7.06 -1.62
N ARG A 39 -7.85 -8.12 -1.14
CA ARG A 39 -9.28 -8.35 -1.43
C ARG A 39 -10.15 -7.19 -0.96
N LYS A 40 -9.93 -6.70 0.26
CA LYS A 40 -10.66 -5.53 0.80
C LYS A 40 -10.42 -4.26 -0.01
N LEU A 41 -9.17 -4.01 -0.43
CA LEU A 41 -8.82 -2.88 -1.29
C LEU A 41 -9.52 -2.98 -2.65
N ARG A 42 -9.49 -4.14 -3.28
CA ARG A 42 -10.18 -4.39 -4.55
C ARG A 42 -11.69 -4.16 -4.43
N ASP A 43 -12.31 -4.75 -3.40
CA ASP A 43 -13.75 -4.60 -3.18
C ASP A 43 -14.11 -3.12 -2.88
N PHE A 44 -13.26 -2.40 -2.13
CA PHE A 44 -13.40 -0.95 -1.91
C PHE A 44 -13.31 -0.15 -3.21
N TYR A 45 -12.33 -0.41 -4.08
CA TYR A 45 -12.19 0.32 -5.34
C TYR A 45 -13.35 0.04 -6.30
N VAL A 46 -13.83 -1.21 -6.36
CA VAL A 46 -15.03 -1.55 -7.15
C VAL A 46 -16.27 -0.83 -6.62
N ALA A 47 -16.46 -0.80 -5.30
CA ALA A 47 -17.60 -0.13 -4.68
C ALA A 47 -17.59 1.40 -4.87
N ASN A 48 -16.43 1.99 -5.13
CA ASN A 48 -16.25 3.43 -5.32
C ASN A 48 -15.75 3.77 -6.73
N GLU A 49 -16.03 2.91 -7.72
CA GLU A 49 -15.65 3.14 -9.11
C GLU A 49 -16.22 4.48 -9.61
N GLY A 50 -15.40 5.26 -10.31
CA GLY A 50 -15.75 6.61 -10.77
C GLY A 50 -15.46 7.73 -9.76
N GLN A 51 -15.01 7.41 -8.55
CA GLN A 51 -14.50 8.39 -7.58
C GLN A 51 -12.97 8.46 -7.59
N GLU A 52 -12.41 9.62 -7.23
CA GLU A 52 -10.96 9.80 -7.08
C GLU A 52 -10.46 9.15 -5.79
N MET A 53 -10.25 7.82 -5.80
CA MET A 53 -9.88 7.03 -4.62
C MET A 53 -8.42 6.53 -4.62
N GLY A 54 -7.72 6.67 -5.74
CA GLY A 54 -6.45 6.00 -6.02
C GLY A 54 -6.63 4.68 -6.79
N ARG A 55 -5.61 3.83 -6.80
CA ARG A 55 -5.66 2.54 -7.53
C ARG A 55 -4.68 1.51 -6.98
N ILE A 56 -4.96 0.24 -7.25
CA ILE A 56 -3.97 -0.83 -7.11
C ILE A 56 -2.90 -0.62 -8.18
N LEU A 57 -1.63 -0.62 -7.76
CA LEU A 57 -0.47 -0.50 -8.63
C LEU A 57 0.02 -1.88 -9.03
N ASP A 58 0.18 -2.75 -8.03
CA ASP A 58 0.64 -4.12 -8.21
C ASP A 58 -0.12 -5.05 -7.25
N GLU A 59 -0.50 -6.23 -7.75
CA GLU A 59 -1.12 -7.28 -6.96
C GLU A 59 -0.14 -7.92 -5.95
N PRO A 60 -0.64 -8.63 -4.91
CA PRO A 60 0.21 -9.34 -3.96
C PRO A 60 1.23 -10.26 -4.64
N ALA A 61 2.51 -9.92 -4.51
CA ALA A 61 3.60 -10.66 -5.12
C ALA A 61 4.84 -10.68 -4.22
N GLU A 62 5.75 -11.62 -4.53
CA GLU A 62 7.07 -11.64 -3.90
C GLU A 62 8.04 -10.75 -4.69
N TYR A 63 8.67 -9.79 -4.00
CA TYR A 63 9.58 -8.83 -4.59
C TYR A 63 11.04 -9.16 -4.28
N ARG A 64 11.93 -8.88 -5.24
CA ARG A 64 13.36 -9.22 -5.15
C ARG A 64 14.17 -8.26 -4.29
N TYR A 65 13.58 -7.68 -3.25
CA TYR A 65 14.29 -6.84 -2.28
C TYR A 65 14.98 -7.68 -1.21
N MET A 66 14.31 -8.72 -0.74
CA MET A 66 14.85 -9.73 0.15
C MET A 66 14.01 -11.02 0.05
N PRO A 67 14.57 -12.19 0.39
CA PRO A 67 13.82 -13.43 0.42
C PRO A 67 12.55 -13.30 1.29
N GLY A 68 11.41 -13.68 0.73
CA GLY A 68 10.14 -13.67 1.43
C GLY A 68 9.39 -12.33 1.48
N TYR A 69 9.94 -11.25 0.92
CA TYR A 69 9.29 -9.94 0.87
C TYR A 69 8.02 -9.99 0.01
N TYR A 70 6.86 -10.05 0.67
CA TYR A 70 5.57 -10.25 0.00
C TYR A 70 4.67 -9.04 0.25
N ALA A 71 4.32 -8.32 -0.81
CA ALA A 71 3.68 -7.01 -0.69
C ALA A 71 2.60 -6.79 -1.74
N VAL A 72 1.69 -5.86 -1.43
CA VAL A 72 0.75 -5.24 -2.37
C VAL A 72 1.01 -3.74 -2.40
N TYR A 73 0.93 -3.13 -3.59
CA TYR A 73 1.14 -1.70 -3.78
C TYR A 73 -0.11 -1.04 -4.34
N PHE A 74 -0.43 0.15 -3.81
CA PHE A 74 -1.58 0.93 -4.22
C PHE A 74 -1.32 2.42 -3.96
N THR A 75 -2.23 3.28 -4.41
CA THR A 75 -2.19 4.72 -4.10
C THR A 75 -3.42 5.15 -3.34
N ASP A 76 -3.26 6.21 -2.56
CA ASP A 76 -4.38 7.02 -2.06
C ASP A 76 -4.93 7.95 -3.18
N PRO A 77 -5.96 8.78 -2.90
CA PRO A 77 -6.50 9.76 -3.84
C PRO A 77 -5.47 10.76 -4.37
N ASP A 78 -4.48 11.14 -3.55
CA ASP A 78 -3.46 12.13 -3.92
C ASP A 78 -2.31 11.51 -4.73
N GLY A 79 -2.22 10.19 -4.82
CA GLY A 79 -1.14 9.48 -5.52
C GLY A 79 0.03 9.07 -4.63
N MET A 80 -0.09 9.19 -3.31
CA MET A 80 0.89 8.66 -2.35
C MET A 80 0.97 7.14 -2.49
N LYS A 81 2.18 6.62 -2.70
CA LYS A 81 2.40 5.18 -2.80
C LYS A 81 2.30 4.56 -1.41
N LEU A 82 1.37 3.63 -1.26
CA LEU A 82 1.15 2.85 -0.04
C LEU A 82 1.52 1.38 -0.29
N GLU A 83 1.99 0.74 0.78
CA GLU A 83 2.44 -0.64 0.77
C GLU A 83 1.94 -1.36 2.02
N LEU A 84 1.34 -2.54 1.82
CA LEU A 84 1.12 -3.51 2.89
C LEU A 84 2.03 -4.70 2.63
N VAL A 85 2.92 -4.97 3.57
CA VAL A 85 4.03 -5.91 3.36
C VAL A 85 4.16 -6.90 4.51
N HIS A 86 4.32 -8.16 4.15
CA HIS A 86 4.86 -9.16 5.05
C HIS A 86 6.33 -9.40 4.71
N THR A 87 7.20 -9.19 5.70
CA THR A 87 8.59 -9.63 5.65
C THR A 87 8.79 -10.73 6.68
N PRO A 88 9.51 -11.82 6.35
CA PRO A 88 9.88 -12.81 7.36
C PRO A 88 10.65 -12.14 8.48
N ALA A 89 10.27 -12.41 9.72
CA ALA A 89 11.00 -11.98 10.91
C ALA A 89 12.31 -12.79 11.07
N SER A 90 13.27 -12.59 10.16
CA SER A 90 14.66 -13.00 10.33
C SER A 90 15.55 -12.36 9.26
N LEU A 91 15.84 -11.06 9.37
CA LEU A 91 17.02 -10.49 8.71
C LEU A 91 17.88 -9.61 9.64
N PHE A 92 17.56 -9.56 10.92
CA PHE A 92 18.48 -9.06 11.93
C PHE A 92 18.60 -10.11 13.03
N PRO A 93 19.80 -10.70 13.27
CA PRO A 93 20.07 -11.41 14.51
C PRO A 93 19.94 -10.49 15.73
#